data_AF-A0A2V5YUS0-F1
#
_entry.id   AF-A0A2V5YUS0-F1
#
_cell.length_a   1.000
_cell.length_b   1.000
_cell.length_c   1.000
_cell.angle_alpha   90.00
_cell.angle_beta   90.00
_cell.angle_gamma   90.00
#
_symmetry.space_group_name_H-M   'P 1'
#
loop_
_entity.id
_entity.type
_entity.pdbx_description
1 polymer ?
#
loop_
_entity_poly.entity_id
_entity_poly.type
_entity_poly.pdbx_seq_one_letter_code
_entity_poly.pdbx_strand_id
1 'polypeptide(L)'
;LGDLLLAKNFSTLRLEENFSLSTLPIHIADLLTVPALIDSSEERNKLALTSGAVAVDMETEFIARGCAAHAIPVLSLRVISDTPKELFPAPTDVLFDIERQQTHVLKLATHFFGHPHHIPRLIHFARRIARARKILADALVDVVRKLPIEESAS
;
A
#
# COMPACT_ATOMS: atom_id res chain seq x y z
N LEU A 1 -9.39 -7.38 0.11
CA LEU A 1 -7.96 -7.53 0.53
C LEU A 1 -7.23 -8.25 -0.58
N GLY A 2 -6.09 -7.72 -1.00
CA GLY A 2 -5.44 -8.20 -2.22
C GLY A 2 -5.98 -7.55 -3.50
N ASP A 3 -7.03 -6.74 -3.41
CA ASP A 3 -7.54 -5.92 -4.49
C ASP A 3 -6.49 -4.88 -4.91
N LEU A 4 -6.39 -4.62 -6.21
CA LEU A 4 -5.56 -3.56 -6.75
C LEU A 4 -6.31 -2.23 -6.66
N LEU A 5 -5.60 -1.17 -6.30
CA LEU A 5 -6.08 0.20 -6.30
C LEU A 5 -5.15 1.04 -7.18
N LEU A 6 -5.74 1.74 -8.14
CA LEU A 6 -5.10 2.82 -8.86
C LEU A 6 -5.54 4.14 -8.23
N ALA A 7 -4.59 4.86 -7.63
CA ALA A 7 -4.88 6.12 -6.95
C ALA A 7 -5.10 7.23 -7.99
N LYS A 8 -6.36 7.62 -8.21
CA LYS A 8 -6.77 8.59 -9.23
C LYS A 8 -6.10 9.96 -9.01
N ASN A 9 -6.05 10.41 -7.76
CA ASN A 9 -5.52 11.72 -7.38
C ASN A 9 -3.98 11.80 -7.38
N PHE A 10 -3.27 10.67 -7.51
CA PHE A 10 -1.81 10.62 -7.55
C PHE A 10 -1.23 9.92 -8.78
N SER A 11 -2.06 9.65 -9.78
CA SER A 11 -1.63 9.09 -11.07
C SER A 11 -1.82 10.13 -12.16
N THR A 12 -0.74 10.46 -12.88
CA THR A 12 -0.82 11.29 -14.08
C THR A 12 -1.05 10.43 -15.32
N LEU A 13 -0.55 9.19 -15.30
CA LEU A 13 -0.82 8.20 -16.34
C LEU A 13 -2.24 7.69 -16.19
N ARG A 14 -2.99 7.74 -17.29
CA ARG A 14 -4.32 7.13 -17.40
C ARG A 14 -4.17 5.79 -18.07
N LEU A 15 -4.52 4.72 -17.36
CA LEU A 15 -4.70 3.42 -17.97
C LEU A 15 -6.04 3.45 -18.71
N GLU A 16 -6.09 2.94 -19.94
CA GLU A 16 -7.34 2.83 -20.69
C GLU A 16 -8.36 1.97 -19.94
N GLU A 17 -9.65 2.18 -20.18
CA GLU A 17 -10.74 1.43 -19.48
C GLU A 17 -10.64 -0.09 -19.67
N ASN A 18 -9.98 -0.55 -20.73
CA ASN A 18 -9.77 -1.97 -21.04
C ASN A 18 -8.44 -2.53 -20.49
N PHE A 19 -7.69 -1.73 -19.72
CA PHE A 19 -6.38 -2.10 -19.22
C PHE A 19 -6.52 -3.07 -18.02
N SER A 20 -6.67 -4.35 -18.31
CA SER A 20 -6.65 -5.41 -17.31
C SER A 20 -5.22 -5.67 -16.83
N LEU A 21 -4.94 -5.29 -15.58
CA LEU A 21 -3.76 -5.68 -14.82
C LEU A 21 -4.14 -6.88 -13.97
N SER A 22 -3.52 -8.04 -14.22
CA SER A 22 -3.85 -9.31 -13.56
C SER A 22 -5.31 -9.76 -13.74
N THR A 23 -5.64 -10.91 -13.15
CA THR A 23 -7.02 -11.42 -13.04
C THR A 23 -7.83 -10.75 -11.92
N LEU A 24 -7.23 -9.82 -11.17
CA LEU A 24 -7.84 -9.21 -10.00
C LEU A 24 -8.56 -7.90 -10.34
N PRO A 25 -9.66 -7.58 -9.64
CA PRO A 25 -10.34 -6.32 -9.82
C PRO A 25 -9.42 -5.14 -9.47
N ILE A 26 -9.42 -4.13 -10.33
CA ILE A 26 -8.74 -2.85 -10.10
C ILE A 26 -9.82 -1.83 -9.72
N HIS A 27 -9.65 -1.23 -8.55
CA HIS A 27 -10.46 -0.10 -8.12
C HIS A 27 -9.74 1.20 -8.51
N ILE A 28 -10.46 2.16 -9.08
CA ILE A 28 -9.94 3.49 -9.35
C ILE A 28 -10.62 4.45 -8.38
N ALA A 29 -9.84 5.00 -7.45
CA ALA A 29 -10.38 5.85 -6.39
C ALA A 29 -9.30 6.75 -5.78
N ASP A 30 -9.70 7.63 -4.87
CA ASP A 30 -8.78 8.56 -4.21
C ASP A 30 -8.03 7.87 -3.06
N LEU A 31 -6.74 8.19 -2.95
CA LEU A 31 -5.83 7.74 -1.89
C LEU A 31 -5.48 8.94 -1.01
N LEU A 32 -5.38 8.73 0.30
CA LEU A 32 -4.91 9.76 1.23
C LEU A 32 -3.53 9.40 1.79
N THR A 33 -2.57 10.31 1.67
CA THR A 33 -1.28 10.17 2.36
C THR A 33 -1.37 10.77 3.76
N VAL A 34 -0.94 10.02 4.77
CA VAL A 34 -0.95 10.42 6.18
C VAL A 34 0.47 10.37 6.76
N PRO A 35 0.84 11.22 7.72
CA PRO A 35 2.20 11.31 8.22
C PRO A 35 2.61 10.15 9.14
N ALA A 36 1.66 9.35 9.60
CA ALA A 36 1.89 8.26 10.56
C ALA A 36 0.88 7.13 10.39
N LEU A 37 1.20 5.95 10.93
CA LEU A 37 0.27 4.83 11.01
C LEU A 37 -0.93 5.18 11.89
N ILE A 38 -2.12 4.81 11.41
CA ILE A 38 -3.38 4.98 12.15
C ILE A 38 -3.74 3.64 12.78
N ASP A 39 -3.69 3.55 14.12
CA ASP A 39 -4.00 2.32 14.85
C ASP A 39 -5.49 2.14 15.14
N SER A 40 -6.24 3.24 15.21
CA SER A 40 -7.64 3.28 15.60
C SER A 40 -8.57 3.11 14.40
N SER A 41 -9.49 2.15 14.51
CA SER A 41 -10.55 1.96 13.52
C SER A 41 -11.48 3.18 13.43
N GLU A 42 -11.69 3.88 14.55
CA GLU A 42 -12.48 5.12 14.60
C GLU A 42 -11.82 6.24 13.79
N GLU A 43 -10.52 6.43 13.99
CA GLU A 43 -9.75 7.44 13.26
C GLU A 43 -9.70 7.13 11.75
N ARG A 44 -9.50 5.86 11.38
CA ARG A 44 -9.59 5.42 9.97
C ARG A 44 -10.95 5.72 9.36
N ASN A 45 -12.05 5.44 10.07
CA ASN A 45 -13.40 5.71 9.60
C ASN A 45 -13.67 7.20 9.45
N LYS A 46 -13.23 8.01 10.42
CA LYS A 46 -13.32 9.47 10.36
C LYS A 46 -12.59 10.01 9.14
N LEU A 47 -11.35 9.57 8.91
CA LEU A 47 -10.56 9.98 7.75
C LEU A 47 -11.20 9.58 6.43
N ALA A 48 -11.76 8.37 6.32
CA ALA A 48 -12.48 7.93 5.14
C ALA A 48 -13.69 8.84 4.85
N LEU A 49 -14.48 9.18 5.88
CA LEU A 49 -15.63 10.07 5.75
C LEU A 49 -15.25 11.50 5.38
N THR A 50 -14.19 12.05 5.97
CA THR A 50 -13.79 13.44 5.74
C THR A 50 -13.02 13.64 4.44
N SER A 51 -12.24 12.66 4.00
CA SER A 51 -11.40 12.77 2.79
C SER A 51 -12.06 12.18 1.53
N GLY A 52 -13.01 11.25 1.68
CA GLY A 52 -13.54 10.46 0.58
C GLY A 52 -12.55 9.43 0.01
N ALA A 53 -11.35 9.29 0.60
CA ALA A 53 -10.36 8.32 0.16
C ALA A 53 -10.74 6.90 0.57
N VAL A 54 -10.46 5.93 -0.30
CA VAL A 54 -10.76 4.50 -0.05
C VAL A 54 -9.58 3.73 0.55
N ALA A 55 -8.39 4.35 0.52
CA ALA A 55 -7.17 3.80 1.09
C ALA A 55 -6.27 4.92 1.61
N VAL A 56 -5.31 4.52 2.45
CA VAL A 56 -4.29 5.40 3.01
C VAL A 56 -2.90 4.81 2.81
N ASP A 57 -1.90 5.67 2.67
CA ASP A 57 -0.49 5.32 2.80
C ASP A 57 0.32 6.47 3.42
N MET A 58 1.65 6.38 3.46
CA MET A 58 2.48 7.37 4.13
C MET A 58 3.41 8.16 3.20
N GLU A 59 3.52 7.76 1.93
CA GLU A 59 4.57 8.27 1.04
C GLU A 59 4.05 8.92 -0.24
N THR A 60 2.88 8.55 -0.75
CA THR A 60 2.52 8.83 -2.15
C THR A 60 2.51 10.31 -2.48
N GLU A 61 1.91 11.15 -1.65
CA GLU A 61 1.85 12.59 -1.91
C GLU A 61 3.25 13.22 -2.06
N PHE A 62 4.21 12.80 -1.22
CA PHE A 62 5.58 13.30 -1.28
C PHE A 62 6.28 12.87 -2.56
N ILE A 63 6.11 11.61 -2.97
CA ILE A 63 6.65 11.08 -4.23
C ILE A 63 6.02 11.80 -5.42
N ALA A 64 4.69 11.91 -5.46
CA ALA A 64 3.94 12.53 -6.54
C ALA A 64 4.31 14.01 -6.72
N ARG A 65 4.47 14.76 -5.62
CA ARG A 65 4.97 16.14 -5.66
C ARG A 65 6.38 16.23 -6.24
N GLY A 66 7.28 15.34 -5.82
CA GLY A 66 8.64 15.29 -6.36
C GLY A 66 8.66 15.01 -7.86
N CYS A 67 7.89 14.03 -8.32
CA CYS A 67 7.77 13.71 -9.74
C CYS A 67 7.16 14.87 -10.54
N ALA A 68 6.10 15.51 -10.02
CA ALA A 68 5.47 16.66 -10.67
C ALA A 68 6.44 17.84 -10.85
N ALA A 69 7.30 18.11 -9.86
CA ALA A 69 8.31 19.15 -9.94
C ALA A 69 9.36 18.89 -11.06
N HIS A 70 9.51 17.64 -11.50
CA HIS A 70 10.43 17.22 -12.55
C HIS A 70 9.72 16.73 -13.82
N ALA A 71 8.41 16.97 -13.95
CA ALA A 71 7.59 16.50 -15.08
C ALA A 71 7.69 14.98 -15.34
N ILE A 72 7.93 14.18 -14.30
CA ILE A 72 8.00 12.72 -14.39
C ILE A 72 6.58 12.16 -14.29
N PRO A 73 6.11 11.37 -15.27
CA PRO A 73 4.82 10.70 -15.18
C PRO A 73 4.76 9.69 -14.02
N VAL A 74 3.64 9.66 -13.30
CA VAL A 74 3.42 8.78 -12.15
C VAL A 74 2.20 7.91 -12.38
N LEU A 75 2.32 6.64 -12.03
CA LEU A 75 1.21 5.71 -11.87
C LEU A 75 1.25 5.15 -10.44
N SER A 76 0.29 5.53 -9.61
CA SER A 76 0.23 5.10 -8.22
C SER A 76 -0.63 3.86 -8.08
N LEU A 77 0.01 2.69 -8.01
CA LEU A 77 -0.62 1.40 -7.76
C LEU A 77 -0.39 0.93 -6.32
N ARG A 78 -1.45 0.38 -5.73
CA ARG A 78 -1.49 -0.17 -4.38
C ARG A 78 -2.22 -1.50 -4.37
N VAL A 79 -1.89 -2.34 -3.39
CA VAL A 79 -2.68 -3.54 -3.06
C VAL A 79 -3.18 -3.36 -1.65
N ILE A 80 -4.49 -3.55 -1.42
CA ILE A 80 -5.07 -3.39 -0.09
C ILE A 80 -4.55 -4.51 0.84
N SER A 81 -3.62 -4.15 1.73
CA SER A 81 -2.92 -5.04 2.66
C SER A 81 -3.72 -5.40 3.90
N ASP A 82 -4.51 -4.46 4.40
CA ASP A 82 -5.26 -4.54 5.65
C ASP A 82 -6.56 -3.74 5.59
N THR A 83 -7.44 -3.98 6.56
CA THR A 83 -8.70 -3.25 6.73
C THR A 83 -8.88 -2.87 8.19
N PRO A 84 -9.72 -1.87 8.51
CA PRO A 84 -9.99 -1.47 9.90
C PRO A 84 -10.52 -2.60 10.80
N LYS A 85 -11.06 -3.68 10.22
CA LYS A 85 -11.59 -4.84 10.96
C LYS A 85 -10.52 -5.83 11.41
N GLU A 86 -9.28 -5.64 10.97
CA GLU A 86 -8.20 -6.59 11.20
C GLU A 86 -7.14 -5.96 12.07
N LEU A 87 -7.10 -6.36 13.34
CA LEU A 87 -6.06 -5.82 14.22
C LEU A 87 -4.70 -6.42 13.80
N PHE A 88 -3.68 -5.59 13.95
CA PHE A 88 -2.30 -6.01 13.78
C PHE A 88 -1.91 -7.12 14.77
N PRO A 89 -0.93 -7.98 14.45
CA PRO A 89 -0.51 -9.07 15.32
C PRO A 89 0.15 -8.62 16.64
N ALA A 90 0.65 -7.38 16.67
CA ALA A 90 1.21 -6.69 17.83
C ALA A 90 0.96 -5.17 17.66
N PRO A 91 1.22 -4.35 18.69
CA PRO A 91 1.20 -2.90 18.59
C PRO A 91 2.06 -2.36 17.43
N THR A 92 1.65 -1.23 16.85
CA THR A 92 2.29 -0.67 15.64
C THR A 92 3.75 -0.26 15.87
N ASP A 93 4.09 0.23 17.06
CA ASP A 93 5.44 0.57 17.52
C ASP A 93 6.37 -0.65 17.66
N VAL A 94 5.78 -1.84 17.85
CA VAL A 94 6.51 -3.11 17.89
C VAL A 94 6.69 -3.69 16.49
N LEU A 95 5.71 -3.51 15.60
CA LEU A 95 5.70 -4.08 14.25
C LEU A 95 6.45 -3.23 13.22
N PHE A 96 6.31 -1.92 13.31
CA PHE A 96 6.82 -0.96 12.34
C PHE A 96 7.65 0.07 13.11
N ASP A 97 8.96 -0.05 12.99
CA ASP A 97 9.86 0.96 13.54
C ASP A 97 9.85 2.19 12.61
N ILE A 98 8.92 3.11 12.89
CA ILE A 98 8.71 4.34 12.11
C ILE A 98 9.91 5.29 12.26
N GLU A 99 10.67 5.22 13.36
CA GLU A 99 11.81 6.11 13.60
C GLU A 99 13.10 5.68 12.89
N ARG A 100 13.28 4.40 12.55
CA ARG A 100 14.56 3.90 12.00
C ARG A 100 14.51 3.05 10.73
N GLN A 101 13.34 2.83 10.12
CA GLN A 101 13.18 1.95 8.93
C GLN A 101 13.78 0.54 9.10
N GLN A 102 14.10 0.10 10.31
CA GLN A 102 14.68 -1.21 10.60
C GLN A 102 13.82 -1.90 11.65
N THR A 103 13.21 -3.02 11.27
CA THR A 103 12.48 -3.87 12.21
C THR A 103 13.47 -4.38 13.26
N HIS A 104 13.33 -3.93 14.51
CA HIS A 104 14.05 -4.56 15.63
C HIS A 104 13.50 -5.97 15.82
N VAL A 105 14.05 -6.94 15.07
CA VAL A 105 13.74 -8.37 15.16
C VAL A 105 13.79 -8.85 16.61
N LEU A 106 14.65 -8.24 17.44
CA LEU A 106 14.76 -8.52 18.87
C LEU A 106 13.57 -8.01 19.71
N LYS A 107 13.05 -6.79 19.45
CA LYS A 107 11.82 -6.28 20.12
C LYS A 107 10.61 -7.10 19.72
N LEU A 108 10.54 -7.46 18.42
CA LEU A 108 9.51 -8.35 17.90
C LEU A 108 9.59 -9.72 18.59
N ALA A 109 10.77 -10.34 18.63
CA ALA A 109 10.97 -11.65 19.24
C ALA A 109 10.65 -11.67 20.74
N THR A 110 11.08 -10.66 21.50
CA THR A 110 10.78 -10.56 22.94
C THR A 110 9.29 -10.38 23.21
N HIS A 111 8.59 -9.57 22.41
CA HIS A 111 7.14 -9.40 22.52
C HIS A 111 6.39 -10.72 22.28
N PHE A 112 6.74 -11.46 21.23
CA PHE A 112 6.09 -12.74 20.90
C PHE A 112 6.52 -13.88 21.83
N PHE A 113 7.69 -13.80 22.47
CA PHE A 113 8.08 -14.74 23.53
C PHE A 113 7.17 -14.59 24.77
N GLY A 114 6.77 -13.36 25.10
CA GLY A 114 5.79 -13.08 26.15
C GLY A 114 4.33 -13.36 25.75
N HIS A 115 4.04 -13.48 24.45
CA HIS A 115 2.68 -13.63 23.90
C HIS A 115 2.61 -14.71 22.81
N PRO A 116 2.92 -15.99 23.12
CA PRO A 116 3.00 -17.05 22.12
C PRO A 116 1.68 -17.29 21.37
N HIS A 117 0.54 -16.98 21.99
CA HIS A 117 -0.78 -17.06 21.36
C HIS A 117 -0.97 -16.08 20.18
N HIS A 118 -0.11 -15.07 20.03
CA HIS A 118 -0.14 -14.12 18.93
C HIS A 118 0.66 -14.59 17.69
N ILE A 119 1.47 -15.65 17.81
CA ILE A 119 2.29 -16.19 16.71
C ILE A 119 1.46 -16.62 15.49
N PRO A 120 0.31 -17.32 15.62
CA PRO A 120 -0.52 -17.66 14.47
C PRO A 120 -0.99 -16.42 13.70
N ARG A 121 -1.32 -15.35 14.43
CA ARG A 121 -1.75 -14.06 13.85
C ARG A 121 -0.60 -13.38 13.09
N LEU A 122 0.62 -13.44 13.63
CA LEU A 122 1.82 -12.96 12.95
C LEU A 122 2.08 -13.72 11.65
N ILE A 123 2.00 -15.05 11.67
CA ILE A 123 2.19 -15.89 10.47
C ILE A 123 1.13 -15.56 9.41
N HIS A 124 -0.13 -15.41 9.82
CA HIS A 124 -1.22 -15.01 8.93
C HIS A 124 -0.97 -13.64 8.29
N PHE A 125 -0.57 -12.66 9.12
CA PHE A 125 -0.20 -11.32 8.64
C PHE A 125 0.96 -11.37 7.64
N ALA A 126 2.06 -12.06 7.96
CA ALA A 126 3.21 -12.20 7.07
C ALA A 126 2.85 -12.85 5.72
N ARG A 127 2.02 -13.90 5.73
CA ARG A 127 1.53 -14.55 4.50
C ARG A 127 0.70 -13.60 3.64
N ARG A 128 -0.11 -12.74 4.25
CA ARG A 128 -0.91 -11.74 3.54
C ARG A 128 -0.05 -10.67 2.89
N ILE A 129 0.94 -10.14 3.61
CA ILE A 129 1.91 -9.19 3.06
C ILE A 129 2.66 -9.82 1.88
N ALA A 130 3.12 -11.07 2.02
CA ALA A 130 3.78 -11.80 0.94
C ALA A 130 2.88 -11.96 -0.30
N ARG A 131 1.58 -12.26 -0.10
CA ARG A 131 0.59 -12.33 -1.18
C ARG A 131 0.37 -10.96 -1.85
N ALA A 132 0.17 -9.91 -1.06
CA ALA A 132 -0.02 -8.55 -1.57
C ALA A 132 1.17 -8.08 -2.40
N ARG A 133 2.40 -8.36 -1.92
CA ARG A 133 3.64 -8.09 -2.66
C ARG A 133 3.68 -8.84 -4.00
N LYS A 134 3.29 -10.11 -4.01
CA LYS A 134 3.25 -10.90 -5.25
C LYS A 134 2.26 -10.29 -6.26
N ILE A 135 1.06 -9.94 -5.81
CA ILE A 135 0.02 -9.31 -6.64
C ILE A 135 0.53 -8.00 -7.25
N LEU A 136 1.15 -7.14 -6.42
CA LEU A 136 1.69 -5.87 -6.88
C LEU A 136 2.81 -6.08 -7.90
N ALA A 137 3.71 -7.04 -7.66
CA ALA A 137 4.78 -7.37 -8.60
C ALA A 137 4.23 -7.86 -9.95
N ASP A 138 3.26 -8.77 -9.93
CA ASP A 138 2.62 -9.27 -11.15
C ASP A 138 1.94 -8.12 -11.92
N ALA A 139 1.20 -7.25 -11.22
CA ALA A 139 0.55 -6.08 -11.82
C ALA A 139 1.56 -5.09 -12.42
N LEU A 140 2.69 -4.84 -11.76
CA LEU A 140 3.75 -3.98 -12.29
C LEU A 140 4.37 -4.57 -13.57
N VAL A 141 4.60 -5.89 -13.62
CA VAL A 141 5.09 -6.56 -14.83
C VAL A 141 4.10 -6.39 -15.98
N ASP A 142 2.79 -6.52 -15.72
CA ASP A 142 1.75 -6.32 -16.71
C ASP A 142 1.70 -4.86 -17.21
N VAL A 143 1.84 -3.87 -16.30
CA VAL A 143 1.95 -2.45 -16.68
C VAL A 143 3.13 -2.26 -17.62
N VAL A 144 4.33 -2.66 -17.20
CA VAL A 144 5.57 -2.41 -17.95
C VAL A 144 5.54 -3.07 -19.33
N ARG A 145 4.95 -4.26 -19.47
CA ARG A 145 4.80 -4.94 -20.76
C ARG A 145 3.82 -4.26 -21.71
N LYS A 146 2.82 -3.56 -21.18
CA LYS A 146 1.75 -2.92 -21.95
C LYS A 146 1.96 -1.43 -22.14
N LEU A 147 2.86 -0.81 -21.38
CA LEU A 147 3.26 0.56 -21.63
C LEU A 147 3.90 0.61 -23.03
N PRO A 148 3.39 1.46 -23.93
CA PRO A 148 4.08 1.70 -25.18
C PRO A 148 5.47 2.22 -24.82
N ILE A 149 6.51 1.53 -25.29
CA ILE A 149 7.83 2.13 -25.35
C ILE A 149 7.68 3.24 -26.37
N GLU A 150 7.53 4.48 -25.92
CA GLU A 150 7.90 5.60 -26.77
C GLU A 150 9.41 5.42 -27.01
N GLU A 151 9.77 4.79 -28.13
CA GLU A 151 11.09 4.99 -28.71
C GLU A 151 11.26 6.50 -28.81
N SER A 152 12.14 7.04 -27.99
CA SER A 152 12.62 8.40 -28.09
C SER A 152 13.12 8.60 -29.52
N ALA A 153 12.26 9.17 -30.36
CA ALA A 153 12.60 9.53 -31.71
C ALA A 153 13.50 10.77 -31.67
N SER A 154 14.76 10.54 -32.07
CA SER A 154 15.79 11.49 -32.53
C SER A 154 16.46 12.40 -31.51
#